data_AF-A0A944XXB9-F1
#
_entry.id   AF-A0A944XXB9-F1
#
_cell.length_a   1.000
_cell.length_b   1.000
_cell.length_c   1.000
_cell.angle_alpha   90.00
_cell.angle_beta   90.00
_cell.angle_gamma   90.00
#
_symmetry.space_group_name_H-M   'P 1'
#
loop_
_entity.id
_entity.type
_entity.pdbx_description
1 polymer ?
#
loop_
_entity_poly.entity_id
_entity_poly.type
_entity_poly.pdbx_seq_one_letter_code
_entity_poly.pdbx_strand_id
1 'polypeptide(L)'
;MKSATSYKAAHYEDTSFEAGFWKGRAIDKQIGGSEVRLSNYWISEFLKSDFRTTSALGTRRLGVALREAARKSSDLSVKSEIAAVVTLASGLNGESFSIDQFQDRFGLSDAAKNAIRNELTDPRLSSEQFEFNLEEFKLQVPYRSVELDTGVVLSAHSGEFEEVFSREVIDDAGQIVRFSTEGKVITEKLGKAK
;
A
#
# COMPACT_ATOMS: atom_id res chain seq x y z
N MET A 1 -8.28 42.22 -15.03
CA MET A 1 -9.56 42.18 -14.28
C MET A 1 -9.60 40.86 -13.52
N LYS A 2 -9.34 40.85 -12.20
CA LYS A 2 -9.49 39.63 -11.37
C LYS A 2 -10.94 39.61 -10.87
N SER A 3 -11.75 38.67 -11.36
CA SER A 3 -13.06 38.40 -10.78
C SER A 3 -12.86 37.88 -9.34
N ALA A 4 -13.52 38.50 -8.36
CA ALA A 4 -13.46 38.06 -6.96
C ALA A 4 -14.13 36.69 -6.75
N THR A 5 -14.98 36.27 -7.69
CA THR A 5 -15.86 35.10 -7.56
C THR A 5 -15.47 33.92 -8.47
N SER A 6 -14.61 34.13 -9.47
CA SER A 6 -14.16 33.10 -10.40
C SER A 6 -12.67 33.27 -10.70
N TYR A 7 -11.85 32.39 -10.14
CA TYR A 7 -10.40 32.40 -10.32
C TYR A 7 -9.79 31.02 -10.10
N LYS A 8 -8.60 30.82 -10.69
CA LYS A 8 -7.66 29.77 -10.33
C LYS A 8 -6.46 30.42 -9.65
N ALA A 9 -6.03 29.87 -8.52
CA ALA A 9 -4.87 30.37 -7.78
C ALA A 9 -4.03 29.21 -7.27
N ALA A 10 -2.71 29.31 -7.43
CA ALA A 10 -1.74 28.43 -6.80
C ALA A 10 -0.84 29.26 -5.88
N HIS A 11 -0.60 28.74 -4.69
CA HIS A 11 0.30 29.33 -3.71
C HIS A 11 1.40 28.33 -3.38
N TYR A 12 2.65 28.73 -3.57
CA TYR A 12 3.83 27.95 -3.26
C TYR A 12 4.57 28.63 -2.12
N GLU A 13 4.91 27.86 -1.09
CA GLU A 13 5.66 28.36 0.07
C GLU A 13 6.87 27.46 0.36
N ASP A 14 8.00 28.10 0.65
CA ASP A 14 9.15 27.52 1.34
C ASP A 14 9.95 28.65 2.00
N THR A 15 10.83 28.29 2.92
CA THR A 15 11.82 29.20 3.51
C THR A 15 12.86 29.72 2.51
N SER A 16 13.09 29.01 1.40
CA SER A 16 14.04 29.39 0.36
C SER A 16 13.40 29.37 -1.03
N PHE A 17 13.54 30.47 -1.76
CA PHE A 17 13.12 30.54 -3.16
C PHE A 17 14.08 29.80 -4.10
N GLU A 18 15.38 29.70 -3.79
CA GLU A 18 16.35 29.09 -4.69
C GLU A 18 16.61 27.60 -4.41
N ALA A 19 16.46 27.18 -3.14
CA ALA A 19 16.81 25.84 -2.69
C ALA A 19 15.67 25.11 -1.96
N GLY A 20 14.50 25.73 -1.86
CA GLY A 20 13.36 25.21 -1.12
C GLY A 20 12.60 24.11 -1.86
N PHE A 21 11.97 23.20 -1.10
CA PHE A 21 11.04 22.22 -1.65
C PHE A 21 9.62 22.76 -1.48
N TRP A 22 9.20 23.56 -2.45
CA TRP A 22 7.99 24.38 -2.37
C TRP A 22 6.73 23.54 -2.17
N LYS A 23 5.96 23.85 -1.12
CA LYS A 23 4.65 23.25 -0.90
C LYS A 23 3.59 24.07 -1.62
N GLY A 24 2.90 23.42 -2.55
CA GLY A 24 1.83 24.03 -3.34
C GLY A 24 0.45 23.82 -2.72
N ARG A 25 -0.40 24.86 -2.74
CA ARG A 25 -1.86 24.75 -2.58
C ARG A 25 -2.54 25.36 -3.80
N ALA A 26 -3.44 24.62 -4.41
CA ALA A 26 -4.16 25.03 -5.60
C ALA A 26 -5.67 25.14 -5.32
N ILE A 27 -6.29 26.20 -5.82
CA ILE A 27 -7.74 26.44 -5.70
C ILE A 27 -8.28 26.78 -7.08
N ASP A 28 -9.40 26.14 -7.44
CA ASP A 28 -10.19 26.45 -8.61
C ASP A 28 -11.62 26.83 -8.20
N LYS A 29 -11.97 28.11 -8.39
CA LYS A 29 -13.31 28.65 -8.17
C LYS A 29 -14.03 28.98 -9.48
N GLN A 30 -13.51 28.55 -10.63
CA GLN A 30 -14.16 28.84 -11.92
C GLN A 30 -15.35 27.93 -12.21
N ILE A 31 -15.39 26.75 -11.59
CA ILE A 31 -16.46 25.77 -11.75
C ILE A 31 -17.36 25.85 -10.52
N GLY A 32 -18.59 26.35 -10.68
CA GLY A 32 -19.56 26.58 -9.60
C GLY A 32 -20.19 25.32 -8.99
N GLY A 33 -19.45 24.21 -8.89
CA GLY A 33 -19.91 22.94 -8.31
C GLY A 33 -19.31 22.69 -6.92
N SER A 34 -20.10 22.14 -6.01
CA SER A 34 -19.74 21.89 -4.60
C SER A 34 -18.74 20.75 -4.38
N GLU A 35 -18.29 20.06 -5.43
CA GLU A 35 -17.27 19.02 -5.38
C GLU A 35 -16.16 19.35 -6.37
N VAL A 36 -15.17 20.10 -5.89
CA VAL A 36 -14.02 20.54 -6.68
C VAL A 36 -13.09 19.36 -6.90
N ARG A 37 -13.28 18.62 -8.01
CA ARG A 37 -12.17 17.89 -8.62
C ARG A 37 -11.36 18.90 -9.42
N LEU A 38 -10.32 19.46 -8.78
CA LEU A 38 -9.24 20.12 -9.49
C LEU A 38 -8.74 19.17 -10.58
N SER A 39 -8.75 19.61 -11.83
CA SER A 39 -8.27 18.76 -12.92
C SER A 39 -6.80 18.43 -12.72
N ASN A 40 -6.44 17.14 -12.71
CA ASN A 40 -5.05 16.69 -12.59
C ASN A 40 -4.15 17.38 -13.62
N TYR A 41 -4.66 17.66 -14.83
CA TYR A 41 -3.99 18.44 -15.86
C TYR A 41 -3.43 19.78 -15.33
N TRP A 42 -4.21 20.49 -14.50
CA TRP A 42 -3.76 21.79 -14.02
C TRP A 42 -2.60 21.66 -13.04
N ILE A 43 -2.56 20.59 -12.23
CA ILE A 43 -1.51 20.34 -11.25
C ILE A 43 -0.27 19.75 -11.92
N SER A 44 -0.40 18.65 -12.66
CA SER A 44 0.73 17.91 -13.22
C SER A 44 1.26 18.51 -14.52
N GLU A 45 0.40 18.92 -15.46
CA GLU A 45 0.82 19.36 -16.80
C GLU A 45 1.10 20.86 -16.87
N PHE A 46 0.23 21.68 -16.25
CA PHE A 46 0.37 23.13 -16.30
C PHE A 46 1.29 23.67 -15.20
N LEU A 47 1.00 23.35 -13.94
CA LEU A 47 1.80 23.78 -12.79
C LEU A 47 3.08 22.95 -12.58
N LYS A 48 3.24 21.84 -13.32
CA LYS A 48 4.38 20.92 -13.21
C LYS A 48 4.68 20.53 -11.76
N SER A 49 3.61 20.33 -10.98
CA SER A 49 3.67 20.02 -9.56
C SER A 49 3.27 18.56 -9.35
N ASP A 50 3.88 17.92 -8.36
CA ASP A 50 3.66 16.52 -8.02
C ASP A 50 3.55 16.37 -6.49
N PHE A 51 3.18 15.17 -6.02
CA PHE A 51 3.24 14.85 -4.61
C PHE A 51 4.65 15.03 -4.06
N ARG A 52 4.70 15.48 -2.80
CA ARG A 52 5.97 15.61 -2.07
C ARG A 52 6.71 14.27 -1.96
N THR A 53 5.94 13.19 -1.84
CA THR A 53 6.46 11.83 -1.74
C THR A 53 6.38 11.18 -3.09
N THR A 54 7.55 10.81 -3.62
CA THR A 54 7.62 10.13 -4.91
C THR A 54 6.94 8.77 -4.84
N SER A 55 6.45 8.32 -5.99
CA SER A 55 5.79 7.02 -6.14
C SER A 55 6.61 5.86 -5.55
N ALA A 56 7.91 5.81 -5.86
CA ALA A 56 8.81 4.78 -5.34
C ALA A 56 9.02 4.88 -3.81
N LEU A 57 9.20 6.09 -3.27
CA LEU A 57 9.45 6.27 -1.84
C LEU A 57 8.22 5.91 -1.00
N GLY A 58 7.04 6.37 -1.41
CA GLY A 58 5.79 6.09 -0.72
C GLY A 58 5.45 4.60 -0.76
N THR A 59 5.60 3.97 -1.93
CA THR A 59 5.35 2.54 -2.10
C THR A 59 6.34 1.69 -1.30
N ARG A 60 7.62 2.05 -1.31
CA ARG A 60 8.64 1.38 -0.49
C ARG A 60 8.29 1.43 0.98
N ARG A 61 7.89 2.60 1.48
CA ARG A 61 7.50 2.80 2.88
C ARG A 61 6.33 1.91 3.26
N LEU A 62 5.27 1.88 2.44
CA LEU A 62 4.12 1.01 2.66
C LEU A 62 4.53 -0.47 2.69
N GLY A 63 5.29 -0.93 1.68
CA GLY A 63 5.71 -2.33 1.58
C GLY A 63 6.58 -2.78 2.77
N VAL A 64 7.53 -1.94 3.20
CA VAL A 64 8.35 -2.22 4.39
C VAL A 64 7.48 -2.27 5.65
N ALA A 65 6.57 -1.31 5.84
CA ALA A 65 5.71 -1.28 7.02
C ALA A 65 4.81 -2.52 7.11
N LEU A 66 4.18 -2.93 6.01
CA LEU A 66 3.37 -4.16 5.95
C LEU A 66 4.22 -5.40 6.28
N ARG A 67 5.38 -5.54 5.64
CA ARG A 67 6.28 -6.69 5.86
C ARG A 67 6.73 -6.77 7.31
N GLU A 68 7.16 -5.66 7.89
CA GLU A 68 7.66 -5.63 9.26
C GLU A 68 6.53 -5.84 10.28
N ALA A 69 5.36 -5.25 10.06
CA ALA A 69 4.20 -5.44 10.91
C ALA A 69 3.75 -6.91 10.93
N ALA A 70 3.67 -7.56 9.76
CA ALA A 70 3.36 -8.98 9.68
C ALA A 70 4.44 -9.85 10.33
N ARG A 71 5.72 -9.50 10.18
CA ARG A 71 6.84 -10.25 10.75
C ARG A 71 6.88 -10.17 12.28
N LYS A 72 6.66 -8.99 12.85
CA LYS A 72 6.80 -8.72 14.29
C LYS A 72 5.53 -8.97 15.09
N SER A 73 4.36 -8.97 14.45
CA SER A 73 3.10 -9.28 15.13
C SER A 73 3.13 -10.70 15.70
N SER A 74 2.62 -10.89 16.91
CA SER A 74 2.32 -12.20 17.48
C SER A 74 0.88 -12.65 17.19
N ASP A 75 0.02 -11.71 16.77
CA ASP A 75 -1.39 -11.96 16.48
C ASP A 75 -1.54 -12.51 15.05
N LEU A 76 -2.05 -13.74 14.95
CA LEU A 76 -2.28 -14.42 13.69
C LEU A 76 -3.34 -13.73 12.83
N SER A 77 -4.36 -13.10 13.45
CA SER A 77 -5.38 -12.33 12.74
C SER A 77 -4.74 -11.17 12.00
N VAL A 78 -3.90 -10.38 12.68
CA VAL A 78 -3.18 -9.26 12.08
C VAL A 78 -2.27 -9.71 10.93
N LYS A 79 -1.57 -10.85 11.08
CA LYS A 79 -0.76 -11.40 9.99
C LYS A 79 -1.60 -11.79 8.78
N SER A 80 -2.76 -12.41 9.02
CA SER A 80 -3.67 -12.82 7.96
C SER A 80 -4.25 -11.62 7.22
N GLU A 81 -4.69 -10.59 7.95
CA GLU A 81 -5.17 -9.34 7.36
C GLU A 81 -4.11 -8.67 6.49
N ILE A 82 -2.87 -8.54 6.99
CA ILE A 82 -1.77 -7.94 6.23
C ILE A 82 -1.46 -8.76 4.97
N ALA A 83 -1.42 -10.09 5.09
CA ALA A 83 -1.17 -10.96 3.94
C ALA A 83 -2.27 -10.82 2.87
N ALA A 84 -3.53 -10.71 3.29
CA ALA A 84 -4.65 -10.52 2.37
C ALA A 84 -4.55 -9.19 1.61
N VAL A 85 -4.27 -8.07 2.30
CA VAL A 85 -4.17 -6.76 1.63
C VAL A 85 -2.94 -6.67 0.72
N VAL A 86 -1.84 -7.35 1.05
CA VAL A 86 -0.66 -7.44 0.16
C VAL A 86 -1.04 -8.10 -1.17
N THR A 87 -1.84 -9.17 -1.14
CA THR A 87 -2.33 -9.83 -2.35
C THR A 87 -3.26 -8.90 -3.16
N LEU A 88 -4.17 -8.20 -2.49
CA LEU A 88 -5.12 -7.29 -3.15
C LEU A 88 -4.50 -5.98 -3.66
N ALA A 89 -3.36 -5.56 -3.10
CA ALA A 89 -2.67 -4.33 -3.50
C ALA A 89 -2.17 -4.35 -4.95
N SER A 90 -2.04 -5.53 -5.56
CA SER A 90 -1.65 -5.70 -6.97
C SER A 90 -2.53 -4.93 -7.95
N GLY A 91 -3.83 -4.76 -7.63
CA GLY A 91 -4.80 -4.04 -8.46
C GLY A 91 -4.72 -2.51 -8.39
N LEU A 92 -3.81 -1.94 -7.58
CA LEU A 92 -3.77 -0.50 -7.30
C LEU A 92 -2.72 0.27 -8.10
N ASN A 93 -2.09 -0.34 -9.10
CA ASN A 93 -0.99 0.29 -9.83
C ASN A 93 -1.41 1.61 -10.48
N GLY A 94 -0.66 2.69 -10.20
CA GLY A 94 -0.97 4.04 -10.69
C GLY A 94 -2.06 4.77 -9.92
N GLU A 95 -2.69 4.15 -8.90
CA GLU A 95 -3.63 4.85 -8.03
C GLU A 95 -2.89 5.71 -7.00
N SER A 96 -3.45 6.87 -6.67
CA SER A 96 -2.90 7.77 -5.66
C SER A 96 -3.64 7.66 -4.34
N PHE A 97 -2.91 7.38 -3.25
CA PHE A 97 -3.48 7.30 -1.90
C PHE A 97 -2.41 7.53 -0.84
N SER A 98 -2.85 7.71 0.41
CA SER A 98 -2.01 7.65 1.59
C SER A 98 -2.05 6.27 2.26
N ILE A 99 -1.12 5.99 3.17
CA ILE A 99 -1.15 4.73 3.94
C ILE A 99 -2.42 4.63 4.79
N ASP A 100 -2.90 5.73 5.35
CA ASP A 100 -4.17 5.74 6.09
C ASP A 100 -5.36 5.37 5.17
N GLN A 101 -5.42 5.96 3.97
CA GLN A 101 -6.45 5.65 2.99
C GLN A 101 -6.37 4.20 2.51
N PHE A 102 -5.16 3.65 2.36
CA PHE A 102 -4.95 2.24 2.04
C PHE A 102 -5.53 1.34 3.13
N GLN A 103 -5.19 1.61 4.40
CA GLN A 103 -5.68 0.84 5.54
C GLN A 103 -7.20 0.87 5.65
N ASP A 104 -7.82 2.03 5.41
CA ASP A 104 -9.26 2.20 5.46
C ASP A 104 -9.96 1.52 4.27
N ARG A 105 -9.42 1.63 3.05
CA ARG A 105 -9.98 1.01 1.84
C ARG A 105 -10.11 -0.50 1.95
N PHE A 106 -9.15 -1.15 2.60
CA PHE A 106 -9.19 -2.60 2.83
C PHE A 106 -9.84 -3.01 4.15
N GLY A 107 -10.36 -2.06 4.93
CA GLY A 107 -11.08 -2.36 6.16
C GLY A 107 -10.23 -3.04 7.23
N LEU A 108 -8.93 -2.72 7.31
CA LEU A 108 -8.04 -3.30 8.31
C LEU A 108 -8.54 -2.99 9.73
N SER A 109 -8.37 -3.95 10.64
CA SER A 109 -8.68 -3.78 12.05
C SER A 109 -7.79 -2.73 12.69
N ASP A 110 -8.25 -2.11 13.79
CA ASP A 110 -7.42 -1.13 14.52
C ASP A 110 -6.09 -1.74 15.01
N ALA A 111 -6.09 -3.04 15.35
CA ALA A 111 -4.87 -3.76 15.69
C ALA A 111 -3.88 -3.80 14.52
N ALA A 112 -4.34 -4.13 13.30
CA ALA A 112 -3.51 -4.14 12.11
C ALA A 112 -3.03 -2.73 11.72
N LYS A 113 -3.92 -1.72 11.79
CA LYS A 113 -3.57 -0.32 11.55
C LYS A 113 -2.47 0.16 12.49
N ASN A 114 -2.58 -0.16 13.78
CA ASN A 114 -1.59 0.21 14.78
C ASN A 114 -0.26 -0.53 14.56
N ALA A 115 -0.30 -1.82 14.21
CA ALA A 115 0.90 -2.58 13.88
C ALA A 115 1.65 -1.94 12.70
N ILE A 116 0.96 -1.53 11.64
CA ILE A 116 1.57 -0.87 10.48
C ILE A 116 2.11 0.52 10.85
N ARG A 117 1.36 1.32 11.62
CA ARG A 117 1.80 2.67 12.04
C ARG A 117 3.06 2.63 12.90
N ASN A 118 3.21 1.64 13.76
CA ASN A 118 4.39 1.47 14.61
C ASN A 118 5.68 1.19 13.82
N GLU A 119 5.55 0.74 12.57
CA GLU A 119 6.69 0.51 11.67
C GLU A 119 7.09 1.74 10.85
N LEU A 120 6.31 2.83 10.93
CA LEU A 120 6.67 4.10 10.30
C LEU A 120 7.65 4.86 11.20
N THR A 121 8.70 5.42 10.59
CA THR A 121 9.70 6.24 11.31
C THR A 121 9.11 7.53 11.89
N ASP A 122 8.06 8.07 11.26
CA ASP A 122 7.29 9.21 11.73
C ASP A 122 5.80 8.96 11.40
N PRO A 123 4.90 8.99 12.39
CA PRO A 123 3.46 8.76 12.18
C PRO A 123 2.84 9.68 11.13
N ARG A 124 3.35 10.91 10.94
CA ARG A 124 2.80 11.87 9.97
C ARG A 124 2.93 11.37 8.52
N LEU A 125 3.89 10.49 8.27
CA LEU A 125 4.14 9.89 6.96
C LEU A 125 3.00 8.99 6.49
N SER A 126 2.09 8.57 7.38
CA SER A 126 0.92 7.76 7.00
C SER A 126 -0.08 8.54 6.16
N SER A 127 -0.15 9.86 6.36
CA SER A 127 -1.09 10.77 5.71
C SER A 127 -0.59 11.34 4.37
N GLU A 128 0.69 11.12 4.05
CA GLU A 128 1.26 11.59 2.78
C GLU A 128 0.69 10.80 1.61
N GLN A 129 0.24 11.50 0.58
CA GLN A 129 -0.19 10.90 -0.68
C GLN A 129 1.01 10.57 -1.56
N PHE A 130 0.91 9.46 -2.27
CA PHE A 130 1.83 9.03 -3.29
C PHE A 130 1.08 8.18 -4.32
N GLU A 131 1.64 8.08 -5.53
CA GLU A 131 1.16 7.15 -6.55
C GLU A 131 1.75 5.75 -6.28
N PHE A 132 0.91 4.72 -6.23
CA PHE A 132 1.35 3.36 -5.96
C PHE A 132 2.08 2.73 -7.16
N ASN A 133 3.26 2.18 -6.89
CA ASN A 133 4.12 1.53 -7.88
C ASN A 133 4.21 0.02 -7.62
N LEU A 134 3.53 -0.77 -8.44
CA LEU A 134 3.50 -2.22 -8.26
C LEU A 134 4.90 -2.86 -8.31
N GLU A 135 5.77 -2.38 -9.20
CA GLU A 135 7.11 -2.95 -9.35
C GLU A 135 7.99 -2.68 -8.13
N GLU A 136 7.96 -1.47 -7.57
CA GLU A 136 8.64 -1.19 -6.29
C GLU A 136 8.01 -1.98 -5.14
N PHE A 137 6.69 -2.18 -5.14
CA PHE A 137 6.01 -2.95 -4.09
C PHE A 137 6.45 -4.43 -4.08
N LYS A 138 6.55 -5.05 -5.26
CA LYS A 138 7.04 -6.43 -5.42
C LYS A 138 8.46 -6.61 -4.86
N LEU A 139 9.31 -5.59 -4.96
CA LEU A 139 10.66 -5.62 -4.37
C LEU A 139 10.62 -5.66 -2.83
N GLN A 140 9.62 -5.04 -2.21
CA GLN A 140 9.51 -4.99 -0.75
C GLN A 140 8.82 -6.22 -0.17
N VAL A 141 7.82 -6.77 -0.86
CA VAL A 141 7.05 -7.94 -0.41
C VAL A 141 7.09 -9.06 -1.46
N PRO A 142 8.27 -9.64 -1.75
CA PRO A 142 8.45 -10.55 -2.88
C PRO A 142 7.79 -11.91 -2.70
N TYR A 143 7.66 -12.39 -1.45
CA TYR A 143 7.12 -13.72 -1.14
C TYR A 143 6.12 -13.67 0.00
N ARG A 144 5.10 -14.54 -0.10
CA ARG A 144 4.15 -14.86 0.96
C ARG A 144 4.40 -16.29 1.41
N SER A 145 4.42 -16.50 2.73
CA SER A 145 4.61 -17.81 3.34
C SER A 145 3.46 -18.08 4.32
N VAL A 146 2.89 -19.29 4.26
CA VAL A 146 1.86 -19.77 5.17
C VAL A 146 2.35 -21.07 5.79
N GLU A 147 2.39 -21.12 7.12
CA GLU A 147 2.74 -22.32 7.88
C GLU A 147 1.46 -22.93 8.46
N LEU A 148 1.26 -24.22 8.23
CA LEU A 148 0.15 -24.99 8.79
C LEU A 148 0.59 -25.68 10.08
N ASP A 149 -0.38 -26.04 10.94
CA ASP A 149 -0.17 -26.80 12.17
C ASP A 149 0.48 -28.18 11.95
N THR A 150 0.32 -28.73 10.74
CA THR A 150 1.01 -29.94 10.26
C THR A 150 2.51 -29.77 10.04
N GLY A 151 3.04 -28.54 10.14
CA GLY A 151 4.44 -28.20 9.85
C GLY A 151 4.74 -27.98 8.37
N VAL A 152 3.73 -28.01 7.50
CA VAL A 152 3.86 -27.68 6.07
C VAL A 152 4.00 -26.17 5.91
N VAL A 153 5.02 -25.74 5.14
CA VAL A 153 5.24 -24.34 4.78
C VAL A 153 4.99 -24.14 3.29
N LEU A 154 3.97 -23.36 2.96
CA LEU A 154 3.61 -22.98 1.58
C LEU A 154 4.22 -21.62 1.29
N SER A 155 5.09 -21.52 0.29
CA SER A 155 5.72 -20.25 -0.08
C SER A 155 5.67 -20.03 -1.58
N ALA A 156 5.23 -18.84 -2.00
CA ALA A 156 5.20 -18.40 -3.39
C ALA A 156 5.37 -16.89 -3.47
N HIS A 157 5.51 -16.37 -4.69
CA HIS A 157 5.50 -14.92 -4.91
C HIS A 157 4.19 -14.31 -4.42
N SER A 158 4.25 -13.18 -3.70
CA SER A 158 3.08 -12.63 -3.02
C SER A 158 1.92 -12.29 -3.98
N GLY A 159 2.26 -11.85 -5.19
CA GLY A 159 1.28 -11.53 -6.24
C GLY A 159 0.68 -12.75 -6.95
N GLU A 160 1.35 -13.90 -6.89
CA GLU A 160 0.95 -15.13 -7.58
C GLU A 160 0.39 -16.17 -6.60
N PHE A 161 0.42 -15.90 -5.29
CA PHE A 161 0.13 -16.90 -4.27
C PHE A 161 -1.23 -17.58 -4.45
N GLU A 162 -2.28 -16.81 -4.75
CA GLU A 162 -3.64 -17.33 -4.97
C GLU A 162 -3.82 -17.96 -6.36
N GLU A 163 -2.90 -17.76 -7.30
CA GLU A 163 -2.89 -18.44 -8.59
C GLU A 163 -2.28 -19.84 -8.48
N VAL A 164 -1.27 -20.00 -7.60
CA VAL A 164 -0.53 -21.25 -7.40
C VAL A 164 -1.19 -22.13 -6.34
N PHE A 165 -1.85 -21.54 -5.35
CA PHE A 165 -2.50 -22.27 -4.25
C PHE A 165 -4.01 -22.01 -4.23
N SER A 166 -4.80 -23.08 -4.23
CA SER A 166 -6.23 -23.02 -3.94
C SER A 166 -6.47 -23.24 -2.45
N ARG A 167 -7.20 -22.32 -1.80
CA ARG A 167 -7.58 -22.40 -0.38
C ARG A 167 -9.06 -22.76 -0.23
N GLU A 168 -9.33 -23.78 0.58
CA GLU A 168 -10.67 -24.20 0.97
C GLU A 168 -10.79 -24.21 2.51
N VAL A 169 -11.87 -23.67 3.06
CA VAL A 169 -12.18 -23.77 4.49
C VAL A 169 -13.00 -25.04 4.71
N ILE A 170 -12.56 -25.92 5.60
CA ILE A 170 -13.16 -27.25 5.79
C ILE A 170 -14.14 -27.28 6.97
N ASP A 171 -13.97 -26.39 7.96
CA ASP A 171 -14.79 -26.36 9.17
C ASP A 171 -15.75 -25.16 9.20
N ASP A 172 -16.90 -25.34 9.85
CA ASP A 172 -17.88 -24.25 10.05
C ASP A 172 -17.33 -23.12 10.92
N ALA A 173 -16.27 -23.38 11.71
CA ALA A 173 -15.60 -22.40 12.56
C ALA A 173 -14.52 -21.59 11.82
N GLY A 174 -14.18 -21.94 10.58
CA GLY A 174 -13.22 -21.21 9.75
C GLY A 174 -11.75 -21.36 10.12
N GLN A 175 -11.40 -22.30 11.01
CA GLN A 175 -10.05 -22.49 11.53
C GLN A 175 -9.23 -23.49 10.71
N ILE A 176 -9.88 -24.49 10.12
CA ILE A 176 -9.22 -25.56 9.37
C ILE A 176 -9.29 -25.22 7.89
N VAL A 177 -8.10 -25.08 7.29
CA VAL A 177 -7.94 -24.76 5.86
C VAL A 177 -7.21 -25.88 5.14
N ARG A 178 -7.69 -26.23 3.94
CA ARG A 178 -6.98 -27.05 2.98
C ARG A 178 -6.36 -26.16 1.93
N PHE A 179 -5.08 -26.39 1.66
CA PHE A 179 -4.40 -25.83 0.49
C PHE A 179 -4.11 -26.94 -0.52
N SER A 180 -4.34 -26.65 -1.80
CA SER A 180 -4.07 -27.55 -2.93
C SER A 180 -3.24 -26.84 -3.99
N THR A 181 -2.31 -27.56 -4.64
CA THR A 181 -1.47 -27.06 -5.74
C THR A 181 -1.06 -28.21 -6.66
N GLU A 182 -0.68 -27.90 -7.90
CA GLU A 182 -0.21 -28.86 -8.90
C GLU A 182 1.06 -28.36 -9.58
N GLY A 183 2.02 -29.25 -9.86
CA GLY A 183 3.27 -28.87 -10.51
C GLY A 183 4.23 -30.03 -10.72
N LYS A 184 5.35 -29.76 -11.40
CA LYS A 184 6.43 -30.73 -11.60
C LYS A 184 7.55 -30.49 -10.59
N VAL A 185 8.08 -31.57 -10.03
CA VAL A 185 9.27 -31.50 -9.16
C VAL A 185 10.49 -31.04 -9.97
N ILE A 186 11.06 -29.89 -9.60
CA ILE A 186 12.28 -29.34 -10.22
C ILE A 186 13.53 -29.71 -9.41
N THR A 187 13.44 -29.73 -8.08
CA THR A 187 14.56 -30.02 -7.17
C THR A 187 14.02 -30.45 -5.81
N GLU A 188 14.73 -31.36 -5.14
CA GLU A 188 14.47 -31.76 -3.74
C GLU A 188 15.74 -31.55 -2.91
N LYS A 189 15.60 -31.03 -1.69
CA LYS A 189 16.72 -30.81 -0.76
C LYS A 189 16.36 -31.36 0.61
N LEU A 190 17.31 -32.05 1.26
CA LEU A 190 17.21 -32.51 2.64
C LEU A 190 17.96 -31.54 3.56
N GLY A 191 17.37 -31.18 4.69
CA GLY A 191 17.96 -30.30 5.69
C GLY A 191 17.75 -30.83 7.10
N LYS A 192 18.47 -30.26 8.07
CA LYS A 192 18.19 -30.50 9.49
C LYS A 192 16.98 -29.66 9.91
N ALA A 193 16.09 -30.23 10.73
CA ALA A 193 15.05 -29.47 11.39
C ALA A 193 15.69 -28.34 12.23
N LYS A 194 15.14 -27.13 12.11
CA LYS A 194 15.52 -25.97 12.92
C LYS A 194 14.81 -26.00 14.27
#